data_AF-D8PY80-F1
#
_entry.id   AF-D8PY80-F1
#
_cell.length_a   1.000
_cell.length_b   1.000
_cell.length_c   1.000
_cell.angle_alpha   90.00
_cell.angle_beta   90.00
_cell.angle_gamma   90.00
#
_symmetry.space_group_name_H-M   'P 1'
#
loop_
_entity.id
_entity.type
_entity.pdbx_description
1 polymer ?
#
loop_
_entity_poly.entity_id
_entity_poly.type
_entity_poly.pdbx_seq_one_letter_code
_entity_poly.pdbx_strand_id
1 'polypeptide(L)'
;MDAGVFVDGAHSLLPDHETVVSSAPWPLIPPVHRLPVELLSEIFIELSEAQVDQFEYKSEIRHIPHLMTITVGSVCRRWRAVTRGTTAFWTFISVAKDTRHVAAYIDACTSSSGQQELHLFCGSEEFLSIFFSRLLPHSARWASLNIHGGKAVDMAMLSTGQYCFGALQVLHLSYVTMPQGTWDFLASAPRLEEFRVYESSANNESAIIPPMSNLRTVEYHIFDIYHLSTIFAAVAHSREALESLCIAFLSSPSDLEIGTPVVMPALKQLDLDHACQVFMKSIVAPNLEELVNGYPDFELSAPELVFAMISHPQADPYSLRCLELNSLYILDEEDSQILLRCLARMVNVEVLHLSYHSDQDDAPHLSDALLTGLSLAKHHGVPPILPCLRRLYFNLEPFLSDDELARQRRLLVEVVRSRVTPQILGGHAYAALRSFASDVECPELGPKFKQWQTFGHTYLGE
;
A
#
# COMPACT_ATOMS: atom_id res chain seq x y z
N MET A 1 -28.89 49.29 -28.88
CA MET A 1 -27.82 49.90 -29.69
C MET A 1 -26.98 48.74 -30.21
N ASP A 2 -27.49 47.97 -31.15
CA ASP A 2 -27.63 48.24 -32.59
C ASP A 2 -26.31 48.27 -33.36
N ALA A 3 -26.34 47.50 -34.47
CA ALA A 3 -25.47 47.41 -35.64
C ALA A 3 -24.68 46.08 -35.70
N GLY A 4 -24.94 45.11 -36.58
CA GLY A 4 -25.67 45.11 -37.85
C GLY A 4 -24.69 45.15 -39.03
N VAL A 5 -24.33 43.99 -39.59
CA VAL A 5 -23.80 43.88 -40.96
C VAL A 5 -24.37 42.61 -41.61
N PHE A 6 -25.16 42.85 -42.65
CA PHE A 6 -25.64 41.92 -43.67
C PHE A 6 -24.51 41.60 -44.66
N VAL A 7 -24.40 40.35 -45.09
CA VAL A 7 -23.98 40.03 -46.47
C VAL A 7 -24.87 38.92 -47.01
N ASP A 8 -25.43 39.27 -48.16
CA ASP A 8 -26.35 38.56 -49.03
C ASP A 8 -25.61 37.48 -49.85
N GLY A 9 -26.28 36.37 -50.15
CA GLY A 9 -25.66 35.23 -50.83
C GLY A 9 -26.71 34.25 -51.34
N ALA A 10 -27.39 34.65 -52.40
CA ALA A 10 -28.41 33.88 -53.09
C ALA A 10 -27.84 32.73 -53.95
N HIS A 11 -28.72 31.74 -54.16
CA HIS A 11 -28.74 30.68 -55.19
C HIS A 11 -27.98 29.39 -54.91
N SER A 12 -28.74 28.32 -54.64
CA SER A 12 -28.91 27.28 -55.67
C SER A 12 -30.12 26.39 -55.38
N LEU A 13 -30.93 26.20 -56.42
CA LEU A 13 -32.08 25.32 -56.49
C LEU A 13 -31.62 23.86 -56.35
N LEU A 14 -32.06 23.18 -55.30
CA LEU A 14 -31.98 21.72 -55.17
C LEU A 14 -33.38 21.13 -55.26
N PRO A 15 -33.52 19.95 -55.88
CA PRO A 15 -34.79 19.39 -56.31
C PRO A 15 -35.62 18.94 -55.11
N ASP A 16 -36.95 19.02 -55.27
CA ASP A 16 -37.95 18.43 -54.38
C ASP A 16 -37.65 16.93 -54.18
N HIS A 17 -36.88 16.61 -53.15
CA HIS A 17 -36.84 15.27 -52.60
C HIS A 17 -38.13 15.10 -51.80
N GLU A 18 -39.09 14.40 -52.42
CA GLU A 18 -40.19 13.74 -51.72
C GLU A 18 -39.63 13.08 -50.46
N THR A 19 -39.93 13.69 -49.32
CA THR A 19 -39.76 13.08 -48.01
C THR A 19 -40.73 11.91 -47.94
N VAL A 20 -40.28 10.77 -48.44
CA VAL A 20 -40.81 9.47 -48.03
C VAL A 20 -40.57 9.43 -46.52
N VAL A 21 -41.61 9.78 -45.77
CA VAL A 21 -41.74 9.51 -44.34
C VAL A 21 -41.71 8.00 -44.24
N SER A 22 -40.49 7.45 -44.25
CA SER A 22 -40.20 6.09 -43.87
C SER A 22 -40.67 5.99 -42.43
N SER A 23 -41.85 5.40 -42.26
CA SER A 23 -42.38 4.94 -41.00
C SER A 23 -41.44 3.84 -40.50
N ALA A 24 -40.24 4.21 -40.06
CA ALA A 24 -39.28 3.33 -39.42
C ALA A 24 -40.02 2.79 -38.18
N PRO A 25 -40.42 1.52 -38.20
CA PRO A 25 -41.33 0.99 -37.21
C PRO A 25 -40.49 0.64 -35.98
N TRP A 26 -40.89 1.27 -34.87
CA TRP A 26 -40.43 1.09 -33.49
C TRP A 26 -39.09 1.75 -33.14
N PRO A 27 -39.07 2.68 -32.16
CA PRO A 27 -37.83 2.95 -31.45
C PRO A 27 -37.39 1.62 -30.83
N LEU A 28 -36.19 1.16 -31.19
CA LEU A 28 -35.51 0.05 -30.54
C LEU A 28 -35.24 0.47 -29.08
N ILE A 29 -36.27 0.44 -28.23
CA ILE A 29 -36.11 0.53 -26.79
C ILE A 29 -35.23 -0.66 -26.44
N PRO A 30 -34.01 -0.44 -25.91
CA PRO A 30 -33.11 -1.54 -25.61
C PRO A 30 -33.83 -2.59 -24.75
N PRO A 31 -33.64 -3.89 -25.02
CA PRO A 31 -34.40 -4.98 -24.38
C PRO A 31 -34.02 -5.21 -22.91
N VAL A 32 -33.48 -4.20 -22.21
CA VAL A 32 -33.08 -4.28 -20.80
C VAL A 32 -34.28 -4.62 -19.90
N HIS A 33 -35.49 -4.19 -20.29
CA HIS A 33 -36.73 -4.56 -19.62
C HIS A 33 -37.13 -6.05 -19.78
N ARG A 34 -36.43 -6.83 -20.61
CA ARG A 34 -36.66 -8.27 -20.83
C ARG A 34 -35.60 -9.16 -20.20
N LEU A 35 -34.51 -8.58 -19.72
CA LEU A 35 -33.49 -9.35 -19.02
C LEU A 35 -34.11 -10.04 -17.80
N PRO A 36 -33.73 -11.29 -17.48
CA PRO A 36 -34.02 -11.91 -16.19
C PRO A 36 -33.58 -11.02 -15.02
N VAL A 37 -34.20 -11.21 -13.85
CA VAL A 37 -33.87 -10.38 -12.67
C VAL A 37 -32.44 -10.62 -12.22
N GLU A 38 -31.95 -11.85 -12.37
CA GLU A 38 -30.60 -12.30 -12.04
C GLU A 38 -29.55 -11.54 -12.86
N LEU A 39 -29.75 -11.41 -14.18
CA LEU A 39 -28.84 -10.65 -15.04
C LEU A 39 -28.88 -9.15 -14.75
N LEU A 40 -30.05 -8.60 -14.39
CA LEU A 40 -30.14 -7.21 -13.97
C LEU A 40 -29.42 -6.96 -12.64
N SER A 41 -29.54 -7.89 -11.68
CA SER A 41 -28.80 -7.85 -10.42
C SER A 41 -27.30 -7.89 -10.67
N GLU A 42 -26.81 -8.79 -11.52
CA GLU A 42 -25.39 -8.91 -11.88
C GLU A 42 -24.87 -7.63 -12.54
N ILE A 43 -25.58 -7.09 -13.54
CA ILE A 43 -25.22 -5.80 -14.17
C ILE A 43 -25.14 -4.67 -13.13
N PHE A 44 -26.05 -4.66 -12.15
CA PHE A 44 -26.04 -3.63 -11.12
C PHE A 44 -24.87 -3.80 -10.14
N ILE A 45 -24.42 -5.03 -9.86
CA ILE A 45 -23.23 -5.33 -9.04
C ILE A 45 -21.99 -4.81 -9.76
N GLU A 46 -21.81 -5.22 -11.02
CA GLU A 46 -20.70 -4.75 -11.86
C GLU A 46 -20.67 -3.22 -12.00
N LEU A 47 -21.84 -2.58 -12.15
CA LEU A 47 -21.94 -1.12 -12.19
C LEU A 47 -21.54 -0.48 -10.86
N SER A 48 -21.88 -1.11 -9.73
CA SER A 48 -21.51 -0.59 -8.42
C SER A 48 -20.01 -0.72 -8.15
N GLU A 49 -19.39 -1.81 -8.57
CA GLU A 49 -17.94 -2.06 -8.46
C GLU A 49 -17.15 -1.12 -9.37
N ALA A 50 -17.54 -1.00 -10.65
CA ALA A 50 -16.90 -0.07 -11.58
C ALA A 50 -17.00 1.41 -11.17
N GLN A 51 -17.98 1.76 -10.33
CA GLN A 51 -18.06 3.09 -9.73
C GLN A 51 -17.05 3.25 -8.58
N VAL A 52 -16.83 2.21 -7.76
CA VAL A 52 -15.83 2.25 -6.68
C VAL A 52 -14.44 2.54 -7.25
N ASP A 53 -14.02 1.80 -8.28
CA ASP A 53 -12.70 1.96 -8.93
C ASP A 53 -12.47 3.39 -9.46
N GLN A 54 -13.51 4.03 -9.98
CA GLN A 54 -13.42 5.41 -10.50
C GLN A 54 -13.29 6.46 -9.40
N PHE A 55 -13.67 6.12 -8.17
CA PHE A 55 -13.69 7.02 -7.02
C PHE A 55 -12.62 6.70 -5.97
N GLU A 56 -11.82 5.64 -6.08
CA GLU A 56 -10.72 5.33 -5.15
C GLU A 56 -9.78 6.53 -4.91
N TYR A 57 -9.58 7.39 -5.91
CA TYR A 57 -8.76 8.61 -5.79
C TYR A 57 -9.43 9.80 -5.10
N LYS A 58 -10.69 9.70 -4.70
CA LYS A 58 -11.39 10.73 -3.94
C LYS A 58 -11.94 10.07 -2.69
N SER A 59 -11.48 10.50 -1.53
CA SER A 59 -11.86 10.09 -0.16
C SER A 59 -13.36 10.06 0.18
N GLU A 60 -14.25 10.19 -0.80
CA GLU A 60 -15.67 9.98 -0.73
C GLU A 60 -16.03 8.62 -1.35
N ILE A 61 -15.73 7.50 -0.64
CA ILE A 61 -16.40 6.22 -0.91
C ILE A 61 -17.87 6.41 -0.54
N ARG A 62 -18.64 6.98 -1.47
CA ARG A 62 -20.06 7.26 -1.29
C ARG A 62 -20.79 5.94 -1.07
N HIS A 63 -21.77 5.98 -0.17
CA HIS A 63 -22.71 4.92 0.17
C HIS A 63 -23.24 4.15 -1.06
N ILE A 64 -22.57 3.08 -1.48
CA ILE A 64 -22.99 2.25 -2.63
C ILE A 64 -24.48 1.86 -2.55
N PRO A 65 -25.01 1.36 -1.41
CA PRO A 65 -26.44 1.02 -1.33
C PRO A 65 -27.36 2.23 -1.55
N HIS A 66 -26.96 3.40 -1.03
CA HIS A 66 -27.71 4.64 -1.22
C HIS A 66 -27.64 5.11 -2.67
N LEU A 67 -26.44 5.13 -3.27
CA LEU A 67 -26.22 5.55 -4.65
C LEU A 67 -27.01 4.67 -5.61
N MET A 68 -26.96 3.36 -5.43
CA MET A 68 -27.75 2.41 -6.21
C MET A 68 -29.25 2.62 -6.02
N THR A 69 -29.70 2.92 -4.81
CA THR A 69 -31.11 3.20 -4.53
C THR A 69 -31.60 4.48 -5.22
N ILE A 70 -30.81 5.57 -5.22
CA ILE A 70 -31.21 6.85 -5.81
C ILE A 70 -30.99 6.91 -7.33
N THR A 71 -30.01 6.20 -7.87
CA THR A 71 -29.72 6.18 -9.31
C THR A 71 -30.50 5.05 -9.99
N VAL A 72 -30.05 3.80 -9.82
CA VAL A 72 -30.63 2.63 -10.47
C VAL A 72 -32.06 2.36 -9.99
N GLY A 73 -32.31 2.48 -8.69
CA GLY A 73 -33.63 2.32 -8.10
C GLY A 73 -34.65 3.41 -8.46
N SER A 74 -34.22 4.54 -9.05
CA SER A 74 -35.13 5.61 -9.50
C SER A 74 -35.60 5.45 -10.94
N VAL A 75 -34.92 4.62 -11.76
CA VAL A 75 -35.24 4.43 -13.19
C VAL A 75 -36.67 3.93 -13.42
N CYS A 76 -37.03 2.80 -12.82
CA CYS A 76 -38.38 2.25 -12.92
C CYS A 76 -38.71 1.33 -11.72
N ARG A 77 -40.00 0.95 -11.58
CA ARG A 77 -40.45 0.07 -10.48
C ARG A 77 -39.74 -1.29 -10.47
N ARG A 78 -39.47 -1.85 -11.65
CA ARG A 78 -38.78 -3.13 -11.78
C ARG A 78 -37.35 -3.02 -11.23
N TRP A 79 -36.58 -2.02 -11.69
CA TRP A 79 -35.21 -1.82 -11.25
C TRP A 79 -35.13 -1.57 -9.75
N ARG A 80 -36.04 -0.76 -9.21
CA ARG A 80 -36.17 -0.59 -7.75
C ARG A 80 -36.37 -1.90 -7.00
N ALA A 81 -37.22 -2.78 -7.51
CA ALA A 81 -37.46 -4.09 -6.90
C ALA A 81 -36.21 -4.97 -6.99
N VAL A 82 -35.53 -4.97 -8.14
CA VAL A 82 -34.25 -5.69 -8.33
C VAL A 82 -33.18 -5.18 -7.36
N THR A 83 -32.93 -3.87 -7.30
CA THR A 83 -31.95 -3.26 -6.39
C THR A 83 -32.24 -3.61 -4.93
N ARG A 84 -33.51 -3.57 -4.51
CA ARG A 84 -33.90 -3.95 -3.14
C ARG A 84 -33.81 -5.45 -2.87
N GLY A 85 -34.07 -6.28 -3.87
CA GLY A 85 -34.01 -7.75 -3.74
C GLY A 85 -32.60 -8.33 -3.87
N THR A 86 -31.63 -7.54 -4.32
CA THR A 86 -30.25 -7.98 -4.50
C THR A 86 -29.48 -7.75 -3.20
N THR A 87 -29.39 -8.78 -2.36
CA THR A 87 -28.81 -8.70 -1.00
C THR A 87 -27.36 -8.22 -0.99
N ALA A 88 -26.59 -8.55 -2.04
CA ALA A 88 -25.20 -8.17 -2.18
C ALA A 88 -24.97 -6.65 -2.18
N PHE A 89 -25.95 -5.83 -2.58
CA PHE A 89 -25.81 -4.37 -2.49
C PHE A 89 -25.80 -3.84 -1.06
N TRP A 90 -26.27 -4.63 -0.11
CA TRP A 90 -26.52 -4.20 1.26
C TRP A 90 -25.47 -4.72 2.24
N THR A 91 -24.46 -5.46 1.74
CA THR A 91 -23.37 -6.02 2.56
C THR A 91 -22.31 -5.00 2.89
N PHE A 92 -22.12 -3.97 2.05
CA PHE A 92 -21.16 -2.89 2.27
C PHE A 92 -21.81 -1.71 3.00
N ILE A 93 -21.45 -1.52 4.26
CA ILE A 93 -21.97 -0.47 5.13
C ILE A 93 -20.86 0.53 5.44
N SER A 94 -20.86 1.63 4.70
CA SER A 94 -20.00 2.79 4.94
C SER A 94 -20.76 3.91 5.65
N VAL A 95 -20.21 4.43 6.74
CA VAL A 95 -20.70 5.59 7.49
C VAL A 95 -19.61 6.66 7.56
N ALA A 96 -19.95 7.87 7.14
CA ALA A 96 -19.07 9.04 7.07
C ALA A 96 -19.79 10.27 7.65
N LYS A 97 -19.09 11.41 7.73
CA LYS A 97 -19.61 12.64 8.35
C LYS A 97 -20.90 13.18 7.69
N ASP A 98 -21.10 12.91 6.40
CA ASP A 98 -22.25 13.34 5.63
C ASP A 98 -23.42 12.33 5.61
N THR A 99 -23.26 11.18 6.26
CA THR A 99 -24.29 10.15 6.33
C THR A 99 -25.48 10.63 7.14
N ARG A 100 -26.62 10.78 6.46
CA ARG A 100 -27.89 11.16 7.10
C ARG A 100 -28.63 9.94 7.61
N HIS A 101 -29.27 10.09 8.77
CA HIS A 101 -30.09 9.04 9.39
C HIS A 101 -29.34 7.72 9.61
N VAL A 102 -28.10 7.80 10.09
CA VAL A 102 -27.15 6.68 10.26
C VAL A 102 -27.82 5.41 10.82
N ALA A 103 -28.56 5.51 11.92
CA ALA A 103 -29.23 4.35 12.52
C ALA A 103 -30.21 3.67 11.55
N ALA A 104 -31.07 4.43 10.87
CA ALA A 104 -32.04 3.89 9.93
C ALA A 104 -31.36 3.31 8.67
N TYR A 105 -30.24 3.91 8.25
CA TYR A 105 -29.43 3.41 7.16
C TYR A 105 -28.79 2.05 7.51
N ILE A 106 -28.16 1.95 8.67
CA ILE A 106 -27.57 0.69 9.16
C ILE A 106 -28.65 -0.38 9.29
N ASP A 107 -29.77 -0.07 9.95
CA ASP A 107 -30.90 -1.00 10.13
C ASP A 107 -31.44 -1.51 8.79
N ALA A 108 -31.52 -0.64 7.77
CA ALA A 108 -31.95 -1.02 6.43
C ALA A 108 -30.94 -1.96 5.74
N CYS A 109 -29.63 -1.69 5.86
CA CYS A 109 -28.59 -2.52 5.25
C CYS A 109 -28.46 -3.88 5.94
N THR A 110 -28.48 -3.92 7.28
CA THR A 110 -28.42 -5.18 8.04
C THR A 110 -29.63 -6.07 7.77
N SER A 111 -30.82 -5.47 7.64
CA SER A 111 -32.05 -6.20 7.29
C SER A 111 -32.02 -6.72 5.85
N SER A 112 -31.50 -5.93 4.91
CA SER A 112 -31.53 -6.26 3.47
C SER A 112 -30.40 -7.19 3.03
N SER A 113 -29.28 -7.22 3.76
CA SER A 113 -28.16 -8.15 3.51
C SER A 113 -28.45 -9.59 3.94
N GLY A 114 -29.51 -9.84 4.71
CA GLY A 114 -29.90 -11.18 5.13
C GLY A 114 -28.85 -11.83 6.03
N GLN A 115 -28.25 -12.93 5.59
CA GLN A 115 -27.19 -13.66 6.31
C GLN A 115 -25.81 -13.55 5.64
N GLN A 116 -25.68 -12.68 4.63
CA GLN A 116 -24.39 -12.49 3.96
C GLN A 116 -23.36 -11.83 4.87
N GLU A 117 -22.10 -12.03 4.56
CA GLU A 117 -21.00 -11.35 5.23
C GLU A 117 -21.09 -9.83 5.03
N LEU A 118 -20.60 -9.07 6.01
CA LEU A 118 -20.68 -7.62 6.07
C LEU A 118 -19.28 -7.01 5.95
N HIS A 119 -19.18 -5.97 5.14
CA HIS A 119 -17.99 -5.15 4.98
C HIS A 119 -18.29 -3.76 5.53
N LEU A 120 -17.58 -3.42 6.59
CA LEU A 120 -17.93 -2.31 7.48
C LEU A 120 -16.87 -1.23 7.40
N PHE A 121 -17.28 0.00 7.14
CA PHE A 121 -16.41 1.18 7.15
C PHE A 121 -17.05 2.28 7.99
N CYS A 122 -16.31 2.83 8.95
CA CYS A 122 -16.72 4.01 9.72
C CYS A 122 -15.62 5.06 9.68
N GLY A 123 -15.79 6.08 8.85
CA GLY A 123 -14.86 7.21 8.68
C GLY A 123 -15.16 8.41 9.59
N SER A 124 -16.05 8.25 10.57
CA SER A 124 -16.49 9.34 11.43
C SER A 124 -16.60 8.88 12.88
N GLU A 125 -15.71 9.42 13.71
CA GLU A 125 -15.69 9.24 15.16
C GLU A 125 -17.04 9.59 15.82
N GLU A 126 -17.75 10.62 15.31
CA GLU A 126 -19.05 11.07 15.82
C GLU A 126 -20.15 9.99 15.74
N PHE A 127 -20.03 9.07 14.78
CA PHE A 127 -21.01 8.02 14.56
C PHE A 127 -20.59 6.65 15.10
N LEU A 128 -19.37 6.52 15.62
CA LEU A 128 -18.81 5.22 16.01
C LEU A 128 -19.65 4.52 17.09
N SER A 129 -20.15 5.25 18.09
CA SER A 129 -21.04 4.70 19.12
C SER A 129 -22.35 4.14 18.53
N ILE A 130 -22.98 4.87 17.61
CA ILE A 130 -24.21 4.41 16.92
C ILE A 130 -23.87 3.23 16.00
N PHE A 131 -22.74 3.29 15.31
CA PHE A 131 -22.25 2.25 14.43
C PHE A 131 -22.10 0.91 15.18
N PHE A 132 -21.35 0.90 16.28
CA PHE A 132 -21.13 -0.31 17.07
C PHE A 132 -22.41 -0.79 17.75
N SER A 133 -23.20 0.09 18.37
CA SER A 133 -24.44 -0.33 19.06
C SER A 133 -25.44 -1.02 18.12
N ARG A 134 -25.42 -0.70 16.82
CA ARG A 134 -26.29 -1.32 15.81
C ARG A 134 -25.68 -2.54 15.13
N LEU A 135 -24.37 -2.56 14.90
CA LEU A 135 -23.72 -3.62 14.12
C LEU A 135 -23.16 -4.75 14.97
N LEU A 136 -22.79 -4.52 16.23
CA LEU A 136 -22.19 -5.55 17.09
C LEU A 136 -23.07 -6.80 17.28
N PRO A 137 -24.42 -6.69 17.37
CA PRO A 137 -25.30 -7.87 17.35
C PRO A 137 -25.15 -8.75 16.10
N HIS A 138 -24.51 -8.24 15.04
CA HIS A 138 -24.24 -8.94 13.78
C HIS A 138 -22.75 -9.26 13.57
N SER A 139 -21.91 -9.13 14.60
CA SER A 139 -20.44 -9.33 14.58
C SER A 139 -20.00 -10.65 13.93
N ALA A 140 -20.78 -11.72 14.11
CA ALA A 140 -20.45 -13.04 13.55
C ALA A 140 -20.40 -13.07 12.02
N ARG A 141 -20.95 -12.05 11.35
CA ARG A 141 -20.99 -11.90 9.89
C ARG A 141 -19.97 -10.89 9.37
N TRP A 142 -19.20 -10.22 10.22
CA TRP A 142 -18.27 -9.19 9.75
C TRP A 142 -17.11 -9.87 9.04
N ALA A 143 -16.94 -9.64 7.73
CA ALA A 143 -15.77 -10.10 6.97
C ALA A 143 -14.66 -9.06 6.97
N SER A 144 -15.02 -7.78 6.90
CA SER A 144 -14.07 -6.66 6.93
C SER A 144 -14.55 -5.58 7.87
N LEU A 145 -13.65 -5.01 8.67
CA LEU A 145 -13.90 -3.87 9.54
C LEU A 145 -12.81 -2.81 9.35
N ASN A 146 -13.20 -1.62 8.91
CA ASN A 146 -12.33 -0.46 8.77
C ASN A 146 -12.88 0.70 9.60
N ILE A 147 -12.14 1.13 10.61
CA ILE A 147 -12.51 2.24 11.50
C ILE A 147 -11.44 3.33 11.40
N HIS A 148 -11.88 4.56 11.13
CA HIS A 148 -11.03 5.74 11.12
C HIS A 148 -11.55 6.77 12.14
N GLY A 149 -10.73 7.01 13.16
CA GLY A 149 -11.07 7.84 14.31
C GLY A 149 -11.94 7.09 15.32
N GLY A 150 -11.43 6.91 16.53
CA GLY A 150 -12.20 6.25 17.60
C GLY A 150 -11.63 6.52 18.99
N LYS A 151 -12.50 6.91 19.92
CA LYS A 151 -12.11 7.08 21.33
C LYS A 151 -12.05 5.73 22.02
N ALA A 152 -11.28 5.70 23.10
CA ALA A 152 -11.19 4.56 24.00
C ALA A 152 -12.56 3.98 24.39
N VAL A 153 -13.53 4.84 24.73
CA VAL A 153 -14.87 4.41 25.18
C VAL A 153 -15.62 3.63 24.10
N ASP A 154 -15.51 4.05 22.84
CA ASP A 154 -16.20 3.38 21.73
C ASP A 154 -15.53 2.06 21.38
N MET A 155 -14.19 2.03 21.37
CA MET A 155 -13.42 0.81 21.07
C MET A 155 -13.59 -0.27 22.14
N ALA A 156 -13.79 0.11 23.42
CA ALA A 156 -14.08 -0.81 24.51
C ALA A 156 -15.32 -1.69 24.25
N MET A 157 -16.22 -1.29 23.34
CA MET A 157 -17.40 -2.09 22.99
C MET A 157 -17.02 -3.41 22.32
N LEU A 158 -15.88 -3.47 21.60
CA LEU A 158 -15.39 -4.67 20.91
C LEU A 158 -15.00 -5.80 21.89
N SER A 159 -14.47 -5.46 23.06
CA SER A 159 -14.01 -6.40 24.09
C SER A 159 -15.14 -7.02 24.90
N THR A 160 -16.40 -6.69 24.61
CA THR A 160 -17.52 -7.31 25.31
C THR A 160 -17.61 -8.78 24.87
N GLY A 161 -17.30 -9.71 25.77
CA GLY A 161 -17.24 -11.17 25.48
C GLY A 161 -18.55 -11.85 25.03
N GLN A 162 -19.58 -11.08 24.70
CA GLN A 162 -20.84 -11.53 24.11
C GLN A 162 -20.82 -11.54 22.58
N TYR A 163 -19.81 -10.95 21.94
CA TYR A 163 -19.69 -10.85 20.49
C TYR A 163 -18.73 -11.90 19.94
N CYS A 164 -18.91 -12.27 18.67
CA CYS A 164 -18.08 -13.26 17.98
C CYS A 164 -17.67 -12.69 16.63
N PHE A 165 -16.38 -12.74 16.31
CA PHE A 165 -15.84 -12.19 15.06
C PHE A 165 -15.39 -13.32 14.12
N GLY A 166 -16.14 -14.44 14.11
CA GLY A 166 -15.75 -15.69 13.44
C GLY A 166 -15.59 -15.60 11.91
N ALA A 167 -16.18 -14.59 11.27
CA ALA A 167 -16.06 -14.34 9.84
C ALA A 167 -14.99 -13.29 9.50
N LEU A 168 -14.40 -12.61 10.48
CA LEU A 168 -13.53 -11.45 10.28
C LEU A 168 -12.21 -11.89 9.64
N GLN A 169 -11.96 -11.35 8.45
CA GLN A 169 -10.78 -11.60 7.62
C GLN A 169 -9.88 -10.37 7.53
N VAL A 170 -10.47 -9.18 7.52
CA VAL A 170 -9.77 -7.91 7.35
C VAL A 170 -10.11 -6.95 8.48
N LEU A 171 -9.10 -6.40 9.15
CA LEU A 171 -9.25 -5.41 10.21
C LEU A 171 -8.30 -4.24 10.00
N HIS A 172 -8.84 -3.07 9.67
CA HIS A 172 -8.11 -1.82 9.51
C HIS A 172 -8.54 -0.81 10.58
N LEU A 173 -7.58 -0.27 11.32
CA LEU A 173 -7.83 0.70 12.38
C LEU A 173 -6.90 1.89 12.18
N SER A 174 -7.45 3.10 12.02
CA SER A 174 -6.66 4.33 11.86
C SER A 174 -7.08 5.37 12.89
N TYR A 175 -6.13 6.05 13.52
CA TYR A 175 -6.42 7.12 14.51
C TYR A 175 -7.33 6.67 15.66
N VAL A 176 -7.17 5.41 16.11
CA VAL A 176 -7.97 4.85 17.22
C VAL A 176 -7.18 4.86 18.52
N THR A 177 -7.86 5.12 19.63
CA THR A 177 -7.32 4.87 20.96
C THR A 177 -7.88 3.56 21.49
N MET A 178 -7.01 2.58 21.72
CA MET A 178 -7.41 1.25 22.19
C MET A 178 -7.25 1.13 23.72
N PRO A 179 -8.35 0.93 24.49
CA PRO A 179 -8.26 0.64 25.92
C PRO A 179 -7.56 -0.69 26.19
N GLN A 180 -7.04 -0.84 27.40
CA GLN A 180 -6.50 -2.11 27.90
C GLN A 180 -7.50 -3.27 27.72
N GLY A 181 -6.98 -4.43 27.30
CA GLY A 181 -7.79 -5.64 27.07
C GLY A 181 -8.66 -5.59 25.82
N THR A 182 -8.68 -4.47 25.07
CA THR A 182 -9.55 -4.39 23.89
C THR A 182 -9.11 -5.35 22.81
N TRP A 183 -7.81 -5.59 22.65
CA TRP A 183 -7.29 -6.54 21.68
C TRP A 183 -7.74 -8.00 21.91
N ASP A 184 -8.29 -8.34 23.08
CA ASP A 184 -8.77 -9.70 23.39
C ASP A 184 -9.89 -10.16 22.43
N PHE A 185 -10.63 -9.24 21.81
CA PHE A 185 -11.67 -9.62 20.84
C PHE A 185 -11.10 -10.37 19.63
N LEU A 186 -9.82 -10.11 19.27
CA LEU A 186 -9.13 -10.78 18.17
C LEU A 186 -8.99 -12.28 18.41
N ALA A 187 -9.01 -12.75 19.67
CA ALA A 187 -9.02 -14.17 19.97
C ALA A 187 -10.26 -14.90 19.43
N SER A 188 -11.34 -14.15 19.12
CA SER A 188 -12.56 -14.67 18.50
C SER A 188 -12.64 -14.44 16.97
N ALA A 189 -11.55 -13.96 16.36
CA ALA A 189 -11.40 -13.76 14.92
C ALA A 189 -10.38 -14.76 14.31
N PRO A 190 -10.66 -16.07 14.33
CA PRO A 190 -9.71 -17.09 13.86
C PRO A 190 -9.44 -17.02 12.35
N ARG A 191 -10.25 -16.29 11.57
CA ARG A 191 -10.10 -16.13 10.11
C ARG A 191 -9.38 -14.85 9.72
N LEU A 192 -8.83 -14.10 10.68
CA LEU A 192 -8.17 -12.83 10.38
C LEU A 192 -6.90 -13.10 9.55
N GLU A 193 -6.90 -12.58 8.33
CA GLU A 193 -5.80 -12.70 7.35
C GLU A 193 -5.06 -11.37 7.19
N GLU A 194 -5.74 -10.23 7.34
CA GLU A 194 -5.17 -8.90 7.18
C GLU A 194 -5.43 -8.04 8.41
N PHE A 195 -4.36 -7.50 8.98
CA PHE A 195 -4.39 -6.69 10.19
C PHE A 195 -3.58 -5.41 9.98
N ARG A 196 -4.27 -4.28 9.88
CA ARG A 196 -3.66 -2.97 9.66
C ARG A 196 -4.03 -2.00 10.76
N VAL A 197 -3.02 -1.37 11.38
CA VAL A 197 -3.20 -0.37 12.42
C VAL A 197 -2.31 0.82 12.12
N TYR A 198 -2.90 2.01 12.03
CA TYR A 198 -2.20 3.26 11.75
C TYR A 198 -2.51 4.30 12.81
N GLU A 199 -1.48 5.02 13.25
CA GLU A 199 -1.60 6.17 14.14
C GLU A 199 -2.46 5.89 15.38
N SER A 200 -2.35 4.67 15.92
CA SER A 200 -3.05 4.33 17.14
C SER A 200 -2.30 4.90 18.33
N SER A 201 -3.04 5.55 19.23
CA SER A 201 -2.52 5.93 20.53
C SER A 201 -2.91 4.85 21.54
N ALA A 202 -1.96 4.45 22.36
CA ALA A 202 -2.25 3.59 23.49
C ALA A 202 -2.17 4.41 24.78
N ASN A 203 -3.08 4.13 25.71
CA ASN A 203 -2.77 4.50 27.10
C ASN A 203 -1.53 3.69 27.50
N ASN A 204 -0.62 4.26 28.32
CA ASN A 204 0.74 3.78 28.69
C ASN A 204 0.88 2.35 29.27
N GLU A 205 -0.05 1.43 29.00
CA GLU A 205 -0.09 0.07 29.49
C GLU A 205 0.10 -0.92 28.34
N SER A 206 0.81 -2.02 28.62
CA SER A 206 1.11 -3.04 27.62
C SER A 206 -0.16 -3.69 27.06
N ALA A 207 -0.44 -3.48 25.77
CA ALA A 207 -1.47 -4.22 25.06
C ALA A 207 -1.03 -5.68 24.90
N ILE A 208 -1.89 -6.59 25.33
CA ILE A 208 -1.74 -8.01 25.04
C ILE A 208 -2.50 -8.26 23.75
N ILE A 209 -1.77 -8.55 22.68
CA ILE A 209 -2.35 -8.96 21.41
C ILE A 209 -2.41 -10.50 21.43
N PRO A 210 -3.60 -11.11 21.27
CA PRO A 210 -3.70 -12.57 21.32
C PRO A 210 -2.98 -13.20 20.11
N PRO A 211 -2.54 -14.47 20.23
CA PRO A 211 -1.97 -15.20 19.11
C PRO A 211 -2.92 -15.25 17.91
N MET A 212 -2.43 -14.85 16.75
CA MET A 212 -3.13 -14.95 15.48
C MET A 212 -2.30 -15.90 14.61
N SER A 213 -2.92 -16.92 14.02
CA SER A 213 -2.21 -17.99 13.28
C SER A 213 -2.40 -17.96 11.77
N ASN A 214 -3.35 -17.15 11.28
CA ASN A 214 -3.74 -17.08 9.87
C ASN A 214 -3.42 -15.73 9.22
N LEU A 215 -2.64 -14.87 9.87
CA LEU A 215 -2.28 -13.58 9.28
C LEU A 215 -1.36 -13.80 8.08
N ARG A 216 -1.73 -13.17 6.97
CA ARG A 216 -0.93 -13.04 5.75
C ARG A 216 -0.30 -11.67 5.64
N THR A 217 -1.03 -10.64 6.05
CA THR A 217 -0.60 -9.24 5.95
C THR A 217 -0.74 -8.56 7.29
N VAL A 218 0.33 -7.94 7.75
CA VAL A 218 0.35 -7.12 8.97
C VAL A 218 0.97 -5.78 8.64
N GLU A 219 0.25 -4.69 8.91
CA GLU A 219 0.78 -3.33 8.86
C GLU A 219 0.52 -2.65 10.20
N TYR A 220 1.56 -2.16 10.84
CA TYR A 220 1.46 -1.66 12.21
C TYR A 220 2.33 -0.42 12.40
N HIS A 221 1.68 0.75 12.29
CA HIS A 221 2.29 2.07 12.42
C HIS A 221 1.78 2.72 13.70
N ILE A 222 2.61 2.78 14.73
CA ILE A 222 2.23 3.34 16.04
C ILE A 222 3.31 4.30 16.53
N PHE A 223 2.89 5.35 17.22
CA PHE A 223 3.80 6.34 17.78
C PHE A 223 4.39 5.95 19.14
N ASP A 224 3.75 5.04 19.87
CA ASP A 224 4.13 4.62 21.23
C ASP A 224 4.82 3.23 21.31
N ILE A 225 5.77 3.09 22.25
CA ILE A 225 6.64 1.90 22.42
C ILE A 225 6.01 0.65 23.03
N TYR A 226 4.85 0.77 23.67
CA TYR A 226 4.44 -0.22 24.67
C TYR A 226 3.95 -1.56 24.11
N HIS A 227 4.02 -1.77 22.79
CA HIS A 227 3.39 -2.92 22.10
C HIS A 227 4.36 -3.75 21.26
N LEU A 228 5.65 -3.40 21.23
CA LEU A 228 6.56 -3.97 20.24
C LEU A 228 6.84 -5.47 20.47
N SER A 229 7.13 -5.86 21.71
CA SER A 229 7.34 -7.27 22.05
C SER A 229 6.05 -8.09 21.90
N THR A 230 4.89 -7.48 22.16
CA THR A 230 3.60 -8.15 22.09
C THR A 230 3.11 -8.32 20.66
N ILE A 231 3.28 -7.32 19.78
CA ILE A 231 2.97 -7.46 18.35
C ILE A 231 3.91 -8.49 17.71
N PHE A 232 5.21 -8.43 17.99
CA PHE A 232 6.15 -9.39 17.41
C PHE A 232 5.86 -10.82 17.88
N ALA A 233 5.54 -11.00 19.18
CA ALA A 233 5.10 -12.28 19.71
C ALA A 233 3.79 -12.76 19.05
N ALA A 234 2.81 -11.87 18.83
CA ALA A 234 1.56 -12.22 18.18
C ALA A 234 1.78 -12.64 16.71
N VAL A 235 2.57 -11.87 15.96
CA VAL A 235 2.90 -12.14 14.55
C VAL A 235 3.75 -13.41 14.39
N ALA A 236 4.63 -13.71 15.34
CA ALA A 236 5.42 -14.95 15.33
C ALA A 236 4.56 -16.22 15.33
N HIS A 237 3.29 -16.16 15.78
CA HIS A 237 2.35 -17.28 15.69
C HIS A 237 1.83 -17.51 14.26
N SER A 238 1.88 -16.50 13.39
CA SER A 238 1.51 -16.56 11.96
C SER A 238 2.70 -16.81 11.03
N ARG A 239 3.88 -17.17 11.55
CA ARG A 239 5.12 -17.27 10.75
C ARG A 239 5.05 -18.14 9.48
N GLU A 240 4.16 -19.15 9.47
CA GLU A 240 3.99 -20.06 8.33
C GLU A 240 3.02 -19.52 7.25
N ALA A 241 2.23 -18.49 7.59
CA ALA A 241 1.21 -17.89 6.71
C ALA A 241 1.52 -16.44 6.34
N LEU A 242 2.33 -15.74 7.15
CA LEU A 242 2.64 -14.33 6.98
C LEU A 242 3.46 -14.09 5.73
N GLU A 243 2.88 -13.39 4.76
CA GLU A 243 3.46 -13.06 3.46
C GLU A 243 4.04 -11.63 3.44
N SER A 244 3.41 -10.69 4.14
CA SER A 244 3.82 -9.28 4.22
C SER A 244 3.78 -8.75 5.65
N LEU A 245 4.86 -8.06 6.04
CA LEU A 245 5.01 -7.44 7.35
C LEU A 245 5.56 -6.02 7.20
N CYS A 246 4.74 -5.03 7.53
CA CYS A 246 5.12 -3.62 7.65
C CYS A 246 5.00 -3.16 9.10
N ILE A 247 6.06 -2.59 9.66
CA ILE A 247 6.07 -2.09 11.04
C ILE A 247 6.80 -0.75 11.12
N ALA A 248 6.19 0.25 11.78
CA ALA A 248 6.77 1.56 12.01
C ALA A 248 6.56 2.05 13.46
N PHE A 249 7.64 2.50 14.12
CA PHE A 249 7.60 3.00 15.52
C PHE A 249 8.55 4.17 15.77
N LEU A 250 8.03 5.29 16.28
CA LEU A 250 8.82 6.47 16.67
C LEU A 250 9.46 6.33 18.07
N SER A 251 10.35 5.36 18.25
CA SER A 251 10.96 5.07 19.55
C SER A 251 12.45 4.85 19.52
N SER A 252 13.15 4.98 20.65
CA SER A 252 14.57 4.60 20.70
C SER A 252 14.74 3.08 20.55
N PRO A 253 15.73 2.61 19.77
CA PRO A 253 16.09 1.21 19.66
C PRO A 253 16.52 0.56 20.98
N SER A 254 17.04 1.35 21.92
CA SER A 254 17.61 0.88 23.19
C SER A 254 16.58 0.24 24.14
N ASP A 255 15.30 0.57 23.96
CA ASP A 255 14.20 0.03 24.75
C ASP A 255 13.72 -1.36 24.25
N LEU A 256 14.25 -1.83 23.12
CA LEU A 256 13.74 -3.02 22.44
C LEU A 256 14.50 -4.28 22.86
N GLU A 257 13.84 -5.14 23.61
CA GLU A 257 14.36 -6.48 23.92
C GLU A 257 14.27 -7.39 22.68
N ILE A 258 15.41 -7.55 22.00
CA ILE A 258 15.54 -8.46 20.86
C ILE A 258 15.51 -9.91 21.37
N GLY A 259 14.38 -10.57 21.12
CA GLY A 259 14.19 -11.99 21.45
C GLY A 259 15.00 -12.94 20.56
N THR A 260 14.73 -14.24 20.68
CA THR A 260 15.32 -15.25 19.79
C THR A 260 14.84 -15.05 18.35
N PRO A 261 15.71 -15.24 17.34
CA PRO A 261 15.29 -15.15 15.94
C PRO A 261 14.11 -16.07 15.61
N VAL A 262 13.14 -15.53 14.86
CA VAL A 262 11.93 -16.21 14.40
C VAL A 262 12.04 -16.46 12.91
N VAL A 263 11.93 -17.72 12.52
CA VAL A 263 11.91 -18.11 11.10
C VAL A 263 10.51 -17.91 10.54
N MET A 264 10.39 -17.10 9.50
CA MET A 264 9.14 -16.76 8.81
C MET A 264 9.25 -17.21 7.35
N PRO A 265 9.03 -18.51 7.06
CA PRO A 265 9.26 -19.06 5.72
C PRO A 265 8.31 -18.53 4.66
N ALA A 266 7.12 -18.05 5.02
CA ALA A 266 6.17 -17.49 4.06
C ALA A 266 6.42 -16.00 3.72
N LEU A 267 7.28 -15.33 4.50
CA LEU A 267 7.46 -13.88 4.40
C LEU A 267 8.19 -13.52 3.10
N LYS A 268 7.48 -12.78 2.24
CA LYS A 268 7.97 -12.29 0.94
C LYS A 268 8.29 -10.79 0.98
N GLN A 269 7.54 -10.02 1.76
CA GLN A 269 7.72 -8.58 1.88
C GLN A 269 7.96 -8.21 3.33
N LEU A 270 9.03 -7.45 3.57
CA LEU A 270 9.38 -6.89 4.88
C LEU A 270 9.61 -5.39 4.72
N ASP A 271 8.81 -4.61 5.42
CA ASP A 271 8.93 -3.15 5.50
C ASP A 271 9.12 -2.74 6.97
N LEU A 272 10.28 -2.17 7.28
CA LEU A 272 10.64 -1.76 8.63
C LEU A 272 11.04 -0.29 8.64
N ASP A 273 10.29 0.49 9.41
CA ASP A 273 10.49 1.93 9.55
C ASP A 273 10.99 2.28 10.96
N HIS A 274 11.74 3.38 11.07
CA HIS A 274 12.26 3.91 12.34
C HIS A 274 13.04 2.87 13.16
N ALA A 275 12.79 2.74 14.46
CA ALA A 275 13.51 1.78 15.29
C ALA A 275 13.13 0.32 15.06
N CYS A 276 12.09 0.03 14.25
CA CYS A 276 11.71 -1.36 13.93
C CYS A 276 12.80 -2.11 13.19
N GLN A 277 13.74 -1.39 12.58
CA GLN A 277 14.83 -1.97 11.80
C GLN A 277 15.70 -2.93 12.63
N VAL A 278 15.73 -2.79 13.96
CA VAL A 278 16.40 -3.76 14.84
C VAL A 278 15.87 -5.18 14.67
N PHE A 279 14.62 -5.35 14.24
CA PHE A 279 14.01 -6.65 14.01
C PHE A 279 14.62 -7.42 12.85
N MET A 280 15.39 -6.78 11.97
CA MET A 280 16.19 -7.51 10.97
C MET A 280 17.15 -8.52 11.62
N LYS A 281 17.54 -8.32 12.89
CA LYS A 281 18.33 -9.28 13.68
C LYS A 281 17.50 -10.46 14.21
N SER A 282 16.18 -10.28 14.33
CA SER A 282 15.25 -11.27 14.88
C SER A 282 14.40 -11.98 13.83
N ILE A 283 14.38 -11.52 12.58
CA ILE A 283 13.57 -12.11 11.52
C ILE A 283 14.47 -12.92 10.59
N VAL A 284 14.08 -14.16 10.34
CA VAL A 284 14.74 -15.04 9.37
C VAL A 284 13.74 -15.41 8.30
N ALA A 285 13.83 -14.76 7.14
CA ALA A 285 12.89 -14.91 6.03
C ALA A 285 13.59 -15.53 4.80
N PRO A 286 13.59 -16.87 4.65
CA PRO A 286 14.27 -17.55 3.54
C PRO A 286 13.63 -17.31 2.17
N ASN A 287 12.44 -16.74 2.08
CA ASN A 287 11.77 -16.45 0.81
C ASN A 287 11.50 -14.96 0.63
N LEU A 288 12.31 -14.11 1.29
CA LEU A 288 12.13 -12.67 1.23
C LEU A 288 12.43 -12.15 -0.18
N GLU A 289 11.43 -11.59 -0.85
CA GLU A 289 11.53 -11.02 -2.20
C GLU A 289 11.73 -9.50 -2.16
N GLU A 290 11.15 -8.82 -1.17
CA GLU A 290 11.17 -7.37 -1.04
C GLU A 290 11.55 -6.96 0.38
N LEU A 291 12.59 -6.12 0.48
CA LEU A 291 13.01 -5.48 1.72
C LEU A 291 12.93 -3.97 1.55
N VAL A 292 12.05 -3.34 2.31
CA VAL A 292 11.95 -1.89 2.45
C VAL A 292 12.42 -1.52 3.84
N ASN A 293 13.41 -0.63 3.89
CA ASN A 293 13.88 0.01 5.09
C ASN A 293 13.41 1.45 4.99
N GLY A 294 12.44 1.84 5.82
CA GLY A 294 11.91 3.20 5.89
C GLY A 294 12.93 4.21 6.42
N TYR A 295 12.46 5.21 7.14
CA TYR A 295 13.26 6.21 7.83
C TYR A 295 14.03 5.59 9.01
N PRO A 296 15.36 5.37 8.95
CA PRO A 296 16.11 4.80 10.08
C PRO A 296 15.96 5.61 11.36
N ASP A 297 16.17 4.94 12.49
CA ASP A 297 16.64 5.67 13.66
C ASP A 297 18.11 6.03 13.45
N PHE A 298 18.51 7.26 13.83
CA PHE A 298 19.89 7.75 13.67
C PHE A 298 20.93 6.87 14.37
N GLU A 299 20.52 6.06 15.35
CA GLU A 299 21.41 5.14 16.08
C GLU A 299 21.68 3.81 15.33
N LEU A 300 20.99 3.55 14.22
CA LEU A 300 21.03 2.26 13.52
C LEU A 300 21.69 2.37 12.14
N SER A 301 22.75 1.58 11.91
CA SER A 301 23.29 1.36 10.57
C SER A 301 22.42 0.36 9.80
N ALA A 302 21.66 0.85 8.82
CA ALA A 302 20.87 0.01 7.93
C ALA A 302 21.74 -1.03 7.18
N PRO A 303 22.92 -0.70 6.63
CA PRO A 303 23.83 -1.69 6.05
C PRO A 303 24.20 -2.83 7.00
N GLU A 304 24.49 -2.54 8.27
CA GLU A 304 24.80 -3.57 9.27
C GLU A 304 23.61 -4.49 9.56
N LEU A 305 22.40 -3.91 9.67
CA LEU A 305 21.18 -4.67 9.93
C LEU A 305 20.83 -5.60 8.77
N VAL A 306 20.91 -5.09 7.54
CA VAL A 306 20.75 -5.87 6.32
C VAL A 306 21.81 -6.97 6.27
N PHE A 307 23.07 -6.66 6.58
CA PHE A 307 24.14 -7.65 6.62
C PHE A 307 23.88 -8.76 7.63
N ALA A 308 23.40 -8.41 8.83
CA ALA A 308 23.04 -9.37 9.87
C ALA A 308 21.94 -10.33 9.40
N MET A 309 20.87 -9.79 8.80
CA MET A 309 19.73 -10.58 8.31
C MET A 309 20.15 -11.59 7.23
N ILE A 310 20.87 -11.14 6.20
CA ILE A 310 21.29 -12.02 5.09
C ILE A 310 22.44 -12.96 5.48
N SER A 311 23.16 -12.68 6.56
CA SER A 311 24.23 -13.54 7.07
C SER A 311 23.71 -14.67 7.93
N HIS A 312 22.43 -14.67 8.27
CA HIS A 312 21.84 -15.76 9.01
C HIS A 312 21.93 -17.08 8.22
N PRO A 313 22.30 -18.22 8.83
CA PRO A 313 22.53 -19.49 8.12
C PRO A 313 21.30 -20.05 7.37
N GLN A 314 20.10 -19.63 7.79
CA GLN A 314 18.82 -20.03 7.20
C GLN A 314 18.23 -18.96 6.28
N ALA A 315 18.87 -17.79 6.12
CA ALA A 315 18.43 -16.79 5.15
C ALA A 315 18.84 -17.22 3.74
N ASP A 316 18.03 -16.85 2.75
CA ASP A 316 18.37 -17.00 1.33
C ASP A 316 18.51 -15.61 0.70
N PRO A 317 19.72 -15.04 0.62
CA PRO A 317 19.90 -13.74 -0.04
C PRO A 317 19.58 -13.77 -1.54
N TYR A 318 19.43 -14.96 -2.16
CA TYR A 318 19.10 -15.10 -3.57
C TYR A 318 17.60 -14.91 -3.84
N SER A 319 16.71 -14.96 -2.84
CA SER A 319 15.29 -14.69 -3.06
C SER A 319 15.01 -13.20 -3.26
N LEU A 320 15.87 -12.32 -2.75
CA LEU A 320 15.65 -10.88 -2.75
C LEU A 320 15.72 -10.28 -4.15
N ARG A 321 14.66 -9.57 -4.54
CA ARG A 321 14.46 -8.92 -5.83
C ARG A 321 14.37 -7.40 -5.72
N CYS A 322 13.81 -6.89 -4.62
CA CYS A 322 13.71 -5.47 -4.34
C CYS A 322 14.44 -5.16 -3.03
N LEU A 323 15.33 -4.16 -3.08
CA LEU A 323 15.97 -3.59 -1.90
C LEU A 323 15.79 -2.08 -1.93
N GLU A 324 15.01 -1.58 -0.99
CA GLU A 324 14.82 -0.15 -0.77
C GLU A 324 15.40 0.24 0.58
N LEU A 325 16.44 1.07 0.58
CA LEU A 325 17.02 1.64 1.79
C LEU A 325 16.75 3.12 1.80
N ASN A 326 15.80 3.53 2.63
CA ASN A 326 15.43 4.92 2.75
C ASN A 326 16.23 5.63 3.83
N SER A 327 16.32 6.96 3.68
CA SER A 327 16.85 7.92 4.63
C SER A 327 18.19 7.50 5.27
N LEU A 328 19.14 7.06 4.46
CA LEU A 328 20.49 6.73 4.91
C LEU A 328 21.19 7.98 5.46
N TYR A 329 21.20 8.15 6.79
CA TYR A 329 21.61 9.41 7.43
C TYR A 329 23.09 9.75 7.24
N ILE A 330 23.99 8.74 7.23
CA ILE A 330 25.40 8.89 6.85
C ILE A 330 25.85 7.53 6.32
N LEU A 331 26.17 7.43 5.02
CA LEU A 331 26.81 6.22 4.49
C LEU A 331 28.31 6.50 4.38
N ASP A 332 29.02 6.33 5.49
CA ASP A 332 30.47 6.48 5.47
C ASP A 332 31.14 5.39 4.61
N GLU A 333 32.46 5.45 4.49
CA GLU A 333 33.19 4.46 3.70
C GLU A 333 33.04 3.05 4.26
N GLU A 334 32.94 2.87 5.58
CA GLU A 334 32.77 1.56 6.20
C GLU A 334 31.39 0.96 5.91
N ASP A 335 30.33 1.73 6.14
CA ASP A 335 28.94 1.36 5.84
C ASP A 335 28.75 1.08 4.34
N SER A 336 29.41 1.85 3.48
CA SER A 336 29.42 1.62 2.03
C SER A 336 30.04 0.28 1.66
N GLN A 337 31.13 -0.09 2.32
CA GLN A 337 31.77 -1.40 2.11
C GLN A 337 30.91 -2.54 2.65
N ILE A 338 30.21 -2.35 3.78
CA ILE A 338 29.25 -3.31 4.31
C ILE A 338 28.10 -3.50 3.31
N LEU A 339 27.52 -2.41 2.81
CA LEU A 339 26.44 -2.45 1.82
C LEU A 339 26.90 -3.15 0.53
N LEU A 340 28.10 -2.86 0.02
CA LEU A 340 28.64 -3.56 -1.15
C LEU A 340 28.79 -5.07 -0.91
N ARG A 341 29.19 -5.49 0.29
CA ARG A 341 29.24 -6.92 0.66
C ARG A 341 27.84 -7.53 0.71
N CYS A 342 26.84 -6.79 1.17
CA CYS A 342 25.44 -7.22 1.13
C CYS A 342 24.98 -7.43 -0.32
N LEU A 343 25.14 -6.41 -1.17
CA LEU A 343 24.73 -6.42 -2.57
C LEU A 343 25.44 -7.51 -3.38
N ALA A 344 26.70 -7.81 -3.06
CA ALA A 344 27.44 -8.91 -3.69
C ALA A 344 26.80 -10.29 -3.44
N ARG A 345 26.03 -10.46 -2.36
CA ARG A 345 25.33 -11.71 -2.01
C ARG A 345 23.92 -11.78 -2.59
N MET A 346 23.31 -10.64 -2.92
CA MET A 346 21.93 -10.53 -3.42
C MET A 346 21.90 -10.45 -4.95
N VAL A 347 22.41 -11.49 -5.62
CA VAL A 347 22.64 -11.45 -7.08
C VAL A 347 21.36 -11.31 -7.92
N ASN A 348 20.18 -11.58 -7.33
CA ASN A 348 18.88 -11.51 -8.00
C ASN A 348 18.14 -10.19 -7.80
N VAL A 349 18.72 -9.22 -7.09
CA VAL A 349 18.12 -7.89 -6.94
C VAL A 349 17.95 -7.24 -8.32
N GLU A 350 16.70 -6.95 -8.65
CA GLU A 350 16.27 -6.27 -9.87
C GLU A 350 16.04 -4.78 -9.65
N VAL A 351 15.65 -4.39 -8.43
CA VAL A 351 15.33 -3.02 -8.02
C VAL A 351 16.18 -2.64 -6.82
N LEU A 352 16.99 -1.58 -6.99
CA LEU A 352 17.75 -0.98 -5.90
C LEU A 352 17.32 0.48 -5.76
N HIS A 353 16.80 0.82 -4.59
CA HIS A 353 16.44 2.19 -4.23
C HIS A 353 17.25 2.60 -3.00
N LEU A 354 18.00 3.68 -3.12
CA LEU A 354 18.79 4.27 -2.03
C LEU A 354 18.36 5.72 -1.88
N SER A 355 17.65 6.05 -0.80
CA SER A 355 17.32 7.44 -0.47
C SER A 355 18.12 7.91 0.74
N TYR A 356 18.48 9.19 0.70
CA TYR A 356 19.27 9.86 1.73
C TYR A 356 18.42 10.99 2.30
N HIS A 357 18.43 11.12 3.63
CA HIS A 357 17.78 12.21 4.32
C HIS A 357 18.78 12.82 5.28
N SER A 358 18.91 14.13 5.26
CA SER A 358 19.82 14.87 6.13
C SER A 358 19.07 15.96 6.86
N ASP A 359 18.92 15.76 8.17
CA ASP A 359 18.39 16.80 9.06
C ASP A 359 19.48 17.80 9.49
N GLN A 360 20.73 17.61 9.06
CA GLN A 360 21.89 18.41 9.48
C GLN A 360 22.65 19.00 8.28
N ASP A 361 23.33 20.13 8.53
CA ASP A 361 24.13 20.88 7.53
C ASP A 361 25.28 20.05 6.90
N ASP A 362 25.58 18.86 7.43
CA ASP A 362 26.55 17.91 6.86
C ASP A 362 25.82 16.92 5.93
N ALA A 363 25.71 17.30 4.66
CA ALA A 363 25.09 16.49 3.62
C ALA A 363 25.79 15.13 3.46
N PRO A 364 25.08 14.00 3.59
CA PRO A 364 25.66 12.70 3.30
C PRO A 364 25.98 12.64 1.80
N HIS A 365 27.24 12.36 1.48
CA HIS A 365 27.64 12.05 0.12
C HIS A 365 27.57 10.53 -0.09
N LEU A 366 27.13 10.12 -1.28
CA LEU A 366 27.36 8.76 -1.74
C LEU A 366 28.86 8.49 -1.72
N SER A 367 29.29 7.45 -1.01
CA SER A 367 30.66 6.98 -1.11
C SER A 367 31.00 6.67 -2.56
N ASP A 368 32.15 7.17 -3.00
CA ASP A 368 32.75 6.81 -4.27
C ASP A 368 32.92 5.30 -4.42
N ALA A 369 33.19 4.58 -3.33
CA ALA A 369 33.34 3.14 -3.37
C ALA A 369 32.02 2.44 -3.71
N LEU A 370 30.90 2.89 -3.15
CA LEU A 370 29.58 2.35 -3.47
C LEU A 370 29.27 2.53 -4.96
N LEU A 371 29.39 3.75 -5.48
CA LEU A 371 29.12 4.04 -6.90
C LEU A 371 30.08 3.29 -7.83
N THR A 372 31.37 3.26 -7.50
CA THR A 372 32.37 2.50 -8.26
C THR A 372 32.06 1.01 -8.25
N GLY A 373 31.64 0.46 -7.10
CA GLY A 373 31.26 -0.94 -6.95
C GLY A 373 30.00 -1.32 -7.73
N LEU A 374 29.07 -0.39 -7.92
CA LEU A 374 27.87 -0.59 -8.73
C LEU A 374 28.13 -0.54 -10.25
N SER A 375 29.25 0.05 -10.69
CA SER A 375 29.66 0.10 -12.10
C SER A 375 30.07 -1.28 -12.62
N LEU A 376 29.82 -1.55 -13.91
CA LEU A 376 30.36 -2.75 -14.59
C LEU A 376 31.82 -2.60 -15.04
N ALA A 377 32.43 -1.42 -14.85
CA ALA A 377 33.83 -1.21 -15.16
C ALA A 377 34.73 -2.10 -14.27
N LYS A 378 35.76 -2.70 -14.86
CA LYS A 378 36.70 -3.55 -14.12
C LYS A 378 37.57 -2.69 -13.21
N HIS A 379 37.15 -2.52 -11.96
CA HIS A 379 37.98 -1.90 -10.94
C HIS A 379 38.73 -2.98 -10.17
N HIS A 380 40.06 -2.96 -10.25
CA HIS A 380 40.96 -3.76 -9.39
C HIS A 380 40.70 -5.28 -9.38
N GLY A 381 40.11 -5.84 -10.43
CA GLY A 381 39.83 -7.27 -10.53
C GLY A 381 38.64 -7.76 -9.70
N VAL A 382 37.86 -6.85 -9.09
CA VAL A 382 36.62 -7.19 -8.40
C VAL A 382 35.53 -7.47 -9.44
N PRO A 383 34.80 -8.59 -9.36
CA PRO A 383 33.69 -8.87 -10.28
C PRO A 383 32.55 -7.87 -10.04
N PRO A 384 31.88 -7.38 -11.10
CA PRO A 384 30.73 -6.51 -10.92
C PRO A 384 29.59 -7.21 -10.19
N ILE A 385 28.91 -6.47 -9.31
CA ILE A 385 27.79 -6.98 -8.49
C ILE A 385 26.44 -6.77 -9.18
N LEU A 386 25.37 -7.38 -8.64
CA LEU A 386 23.99 -7.20 -9.08
C LEU A 386 23.77 -7.46 -10.59
N PRO A 387 23.99 -8.69 -11.06
CA PRO A 387 23.80 -9.04 -12.47
C PRO A 387 22.35 -8.84 -12.95
N CYS A 388 21.36 -8.92 -12.08
CA CYS A 388 19.96 -8.80 -12.42
C CYS A 388 19.39 -7.36 -12.33
N LEU A 389 20.21 -6.37 -11.95
CA LEU A 389 19.74 -5.00 -11.70
C LEU A 389 19.13 -4.37 -12.97
N ARG A 390 17.86 -3.98 -12.87
CA ARG A 390 17.08 -3.36 -13.95
C ARG A 390 16.59 -1.97 -13.61
N ARG A 391 16.40 -1.65 -12.33
CA ARG A 391 15.94 -0.34 -11.87
C ARG A 391 16.85 0.15 -10.77
N LEU A 392 17.28 1.40 -10.88
CA LEU A 392 18.20 2.02 -9.93
C LEU A 392 17.68 3.41 -9.58
N TYR A 393 17.37 3.62 -8.31
CA TYR A 393 16.82 4.87 -7.81
C TYR A 393 17.78 5.42 -6.75
N PHE A 394 18.19 6.66 -6.93
CA PHE A 394 18.89 7.44 -5.92
C PHE A 394 18.04 8.65 -5.57
N ASN A 395 17.80 8.89 -4.29
CA ASN A 395 17.25 10.17 -3.86
C ASN A 395 18.30 10.85 -2.99
N LEU A 396 18.80 11.99 -3.49
CA LEU A 396 19.92 12.72 -2.92
C LEU A 396 19.47 14.14 -2.63
N GLU A 397 19.52 14.52 -1.36
CA GLU A 397 19.20 15.88 -0.97
C GLU A 397 20.25 16.88 -1.51
N PRO A 398 19.83 18.12 -1.85
CA PRO A 398 20.59 19.06 -2.68
C PRO A 398 21.77 19.75 -1.97
N PHE A 399 22.26 19.23 -0.85
CA PHE A 399 23.19 19.94 0.03
C PHE A 399 24.68 19.73 -0.30
N LEU A 400 25.00 19.09 -1.43
CA LEU A 400 26.39 18.87 -1.87
C LEU A 400 27.02 20.17 -2.41
N SER A 401 28.33 20.35 -2.19
CA SER A 401 29.08 21.38 -2.89
C SER A 401 29.09 21.13 -4.41
N ASP A 402 29.29 22.17 -5.23
CA ASP A 402 29.32 22.03 -6.69
C ASP A 402 30.36 20.99 -7.17
N ASP A 403 31.51 20.90 -6.50
CA ASP A 403 32.57 19.95 -6.83
C ASP A 403 32.18 18.50 -6.47
N GLU A 404 31.53 18.29 -5.32
CA GLU A 404 31.02 16.99 -4.89
C GLU A 404 29.85 16.53 -5.76
N LEU A 405 28.93 17.43 -6.10
CA LEU A 405 27.82 17.18 -7.01
C LEU A 405 28.35 16.79 -8.40
N ALA A 406 29.34 17.52 -8.92
CA ALA A 406 29.99 17.18 -10.18
C ALA A 406 30.71 15.83 -10.13
N ARG A 407 31.35 15.50 -9.00
CA ARG A 407 31.99 14.19 -8.77
C ARG A 407 30.96 13.07 -8.76
N GLN A 408 29.90 13.16 -7.96
CA GLN A 408 28.84 12.16 -7.90
C GLN A 408 28.12 12.00 -9.23
N ARG A 409 27.80 13.11 -9.92
CA ARG A 409 27.21 13.07 -11.27
C ARG A 409 28.07 12.24 -12.22
N ARG A 410 29.39 12.44 -12.24
CA ARG A 410 30.30 11.66 -13.10
C ARG A 410 30.22 10.17 -12.79
N LEU A 411 30.25 9.79 -11.51
CA LEU A 411 30.20 8.40 -11.08
C LEU A 411 28.84 7.75 -11.38
N LEU A 412 27.72 8.45 -11.11
CA LEU A 412 26.37 8.00 -11.47
C LEU A 412 26.22 7.80 -12.98
N VAL A 413 26.70 8.75 -13.78
CA VAL A 413 26.71 8.64 -15.25
C VAL A 413 27.53 7.42 -15.70
N GLU A 414 28.66 7.13 -15.04
CA GLU A 414 29.45 5.93 -15.31
C GLU A 414 28.69 4.64 -14.98
N VAL A 415 28.07 4.55 -13.80
CA VAL A 415 27.23 3.41 -13.41
C VAL A 415 26.14 3.16 -14.45
N VAL A 416 25.38 4.21 -14.80
CA VAL A 416 24.28 4.09 -15.76
C VAL A 416 24.80 3.66 -17.12
N ARG A 417 25.83 4.35 -17.66
CA ARG A 417 26.43 4.03 -18.97
C ARG A 417 26.92 2.60 -19.05
N SER A 418 27.57 2.12 -17.98
CA SER A 418 28.08 0.76 -17.91
C SER A 418 26.96 -0.28 -18.00
N ARG A 419 25.71 0.07 -17.65
CA ARG A 419 24.54 -0.84 -17.63
C ARG A 419 23.47 -0.52 -18.67
N VAL A 420 23.70 0.37 -19.65
CA VAL A 420 22.67 0.73 -20.66
C VAL A 420 22.31 -0.46 -21.57
N THR A 421 23.28 -1.32 -21.86
CA THR A 421 23.09 -2.48 -22.73
C THR A 421 23.40 -3.75 -21.94
N PRO A 422 22.73 -4.88 -22.22
CA PRO A 422 23.07 -6.13 -21.58
C PRO A 422 24.51 -6.52 -21.93
N GLN A 423 25.28 -7.00 -20.96
CA GLN A 423 26.69 -7.37 -21.16
C GLN A 423 26.98 -8.76 -20.63
N ILE A 424 28.03 -9.39 -21.16
CA ILE A 424 28.57 -10.64 -20.61
C ILE A 424 29.98 -10.34 -20.11
N LEU A 425 30.20 -10.40 -18.79
CA LEU A 425 31.48 -10.15 -18.15
C LEU A 425 31.87 -11.36 -17.31
N GLY A 426 33.06 -11.92 -17.56
CA GLY A 426 33.54 -13.09 -16.83
C GLY A 426 32.59 -14.30 -16.89
N GLY A 427 31.87 -14.48 -18.00
CA GLY A 427 30.89 -15.56 -18.17
C GLY A 427 29.51 -15.33 -17.53
N HIS A 428 29.32 -14.22 -16.83
CA HIS A 428 28.04 -13.85 -16.22
C HIS A 428 27.30 -12.83 -17.08
N ALA A 429 25.99 -13.01 -17.23
CA ALA A 429 25.13 -12.06 -17.94
C ALA A 429 24.67 -10.96 -16.98
N TYR A 430 24.82 -9.71 -17.41
CA TYR A 430 24.38 -8.52 -16.71
C TYR A 430 23.22 -7.88 -17.47
N ALA A 431 22.10 -7.69 -16.79
CA ALA A 431 20.91 -7.05 -17.34
C ALA A 431 21.17 -5.58 -17.67
N ALA A 432 20.45 -5.08 -18.67
CA ALA A 432 20.40 -3.65 -18.93
C ALA A 432 19.48 -2.94 -17.91
N LEU A 433 19.89 -1.75 -17.47
CA LEU A 433 19.01 -0.83 -16.78
C LEU A 433 17.87 -0.41 -17.71
N ARG A 434 16.65 -0.53 -17.18
CA ARG A 434 15.38 -0.13 -17.81
C ARG A 434 14.80 1.14 -17.20
N SER A 435 15.17 1.43 -15.97
CA SER A 435 14.76 2.61 -15.23
C SER A 435 15.93 3.15 -14.41
N PHE A 436 16.05 4.47 -14.35
CA PHE A 436 17.01 5.19 -13.53
C PHE A 436 16.35 6.50 -13.09
N ALA A 437 16.33 6.76 -11.79
CA ALA A 437 15.97 8.06 -11.25
C ALA A 437 17.02 8.53 -10.26
N SER A 438 17.25 9.84 -10.25
CA SER A 438 18.22 10.52 -9.41
C SER A 438 17.83 11.98 -9.32
N ASP A 439 17.91 12.57 -8.13
CA ASP A 439 17.76 14.03 -7.93
C ASP A 439 18.95 14.81 -8.49
N VAL A 440 20.12 14.17 -8.58
CA VAL A 440 21.26 14.72 -9.32
C VAL A 440 20.95 14.69 -10.81
N GLU A 441 20.72 15.87 -11.39
CA GLU A 441 20.54 16.01 -12.83
C GLU A 441 21.75 15.46 -13.58
N CYS A 442 21.49 14.55 -14.53
CA CYS A 442 22.53 13.91 -15.36
C CYS A 442 22.27 14.19 -16.86
N PRO A 443 22.44 15.45 -17.33
CA PRO A 443 22.16 15.81 -18.73
C PRO A 443 22.97 14.99 -19.75
N GLU A 444 24.11 14.44 -19.34
CA GLU A 444 25.03 13.63 -20.15
C GLU A 444 24.46 12.26 -20.55
N LEU A 445 23.35 11.82 -19.94
CA LEU A 445 22.62 10.62 -20.33
C LEU A 445 21.69 10.86 -21.54
N GLY A 446 21.38 12.13 -21.84
CA GLY A 446 20.53 12.52 -22.97
C GLY A 446 19.02 12.37 -22.71
N PRO A 447 18.18 12.80 -23.67
CA PRO A 447 16.73 13.00 -23.46
C PRO A 447 15.95 11.71 -23.22
N LYS A 448 16.45 10.55 -23.68
CA LYS A 448 15.79 9.26 -23.46
C LYS A 448 15.68 8.91 -21.97
N PHE A 449 16.61 9.38 -21.13
CA PHE A 449 16.61 9.11 -19.69
C PHE A 449 15.74 10.09 -18.90
N LYS A 450 15.43 11.28 -19.43
CA LYS A 450 14.52 12.24 -18.77
C LYS A 450 13.10 11.69 -18.60
N GLN A 451 12.69 10.76 -19.47
CA GLN A 451 11.39 10.08 -19.36
C GLN A 451 11.34 9.07 -18.20
N TRP A 452 12.49 8.63 -17.67
CA TRP A 452 12.55 7.68 -16.56
C TRP A 452 12.36 8.36 -15.20
N GLN A 453 12.69 9.64 -15.08
CA GLN A 453 12.60 10.41 -13.83
C GLN A 453 11.15 10.77 -13.44
N THR A 454 10.18 10.72 -14.35
CA THR A 454 8.82 11.25 -14.12
C THR A 454 7.86 10.26 -13.44
N PHE A 455 8.28 9.01 -13.21
CA PHE A 455 7.42 7.95 -12.66
C PHE A 455 7.65 7.65 -11.16
N GLY A 456 8.38 8.51 -10.44
CA GLY A 456 9.02 8.15 -9.16
C GLY A 456 8.21 8.26 -7.86
N HIS A 457 6.93 8.65 -7.86
CA HIS A 457 6.20 8.91 -6.59
C HIS A 457 4.85 8.22 -6.43
N THR A 458 4.53 7.23 -7.27
CA THR A 458 3.46 6.30 -6.88
C THR A 458 4.06 5.35 -5.87
N TYR A 459 3.84 5.62 -4.58
CA TYR A 459 4.08 4.63 -3.52
C TYR A 459 3.51 3.29 -4.02
N LEU A 460 4.35 2.25 -4.08
CA LEU A 460 3.95 0.93 -4.58
C LEU A 460 3.07 0.15 -3.58
N GLY A 461 2.59 0.80 -2.53
CA GLY A 461 1.61 0.28 -1.60
C GLY A 461 0.76 1.40 -1.03
N GLU A 462 -0.39 1.67 -1.64
CA GLU A 462 -1.60 2.18 -0.99
C GLU A 462 -2.82 1.49 -1.61
#